data_AF-A0AA95GFK7-F1
#
_entry.id   AF-A0AA95GFK7-F1
#
_cell.length_a   1.000
_cell.length_b   1.000
_cell.length_c   1.000
_cell.angle_alpha   90.00
_cell.angle_beta   90.00
_cell.angle_gamma   90.00
#
_symmetry.space_group_name_H-M   'P 1'
#
loop_
_entity.id
_entity.type
_entity.pdbx_description
1 polymer ?
#
loop_
_entity_poly.entity_id
_entity_poly.type
_entity_poly.pdbx_seq_one_letter_code
_entity_poly.pdbx_strand_id
1 'polypeptide(L)'
;MLSSLESASVKNIESSVTSNHHLDQVKVEIDKKIESKFVLVFSGFSAMGYKDTEKLHKYITKEIKQHIDEHGIHNLLIVAGATPDGIGCVYDIAKNLGVCTLGIVSQQAPTNSLAKNCQSVIQIKDPDNSWKVLDDSGNSYMVYAASKNGCFLAFGGGSVTLSELEEAVGKGIKIKIFSDFLPDPNKLDGKLAQGKTMAEICPIQTKYTEEV
;
A
#
# COMPACT_ATOMS: atom_id res chain seq x y z
N MET A 1 35.25 -62.58 28.40
CA MET A 1 35.92 -62.34 27.11
C MET A 1 34.82 -62.01 26.10
N LEU A 2 34.67 -60.74 25.72
CA LEU A 2 35.16 -60.14 24.45
C LEU A 2 34.48 -60.80 23.25
N SER A 3 33.44 -60.17 22.68
CA SER A 3 33.41 -59.21 21.53
C SER A 3 32.66 -59.93 20.39
N SER A 4 31.79 -59.34 19.56
CA SER A 4 31.95 -58.18 18.68
C SER A 4 30.59 -57.75 18.10
N LEU A 5 30.56 -56.49 17.64
CA LEU A 5 29.47 -55.72 17.02
C LEU A 5 29.10 -56.14 15.58
N GLU A 6 27.94 -55.61 15.13
CA GLU A 6 27.52 -55.09 13.80
C GLU A 6 26.09 -55.57 13.46
N SER A 7 25.17 -54.85 12.81
CA SER A 7 24.97 -53.45 12.43
C SER A 7 23.55 -53.35 11.83
N ALA A 8 22.97 -52.15 11.87
CA ALA A 8 21.65 -51.69 11.46
C ALA A 8 21.00 -52.22 10.16
N SER A 9 19.66 -52.21 10.13
CA SER A 9 18.92 -51.67 8.99
C SER A 9 17.58 -51.07 9.43
N VAL A 10 17.57 -49.75 9.59
CA VAL A 10 16.38 -48.90 9.71
C VAL A 10 15.73 -48.81 8.33
N LYS A 11 14.43 -49.10 8.21
CA LYS A 11 13.64 -48.72 7.03
C LYS A 11 12.80 -47.50 7.38
N ASN A 12 13.19 -46.39 6.75
CA ASN A 12 12.46 -45.14 6.69
C ASN A 12 11.01 -45.36 6.26
N ILE A 13 10.07 -44.88 7.07
CA ILE A 13 8.71 -44.60 6.61
C ILE A 13 8.55 -43.08 6.67
N GLU A 14 8.69 -42.50 5.48
CA GLU A 14 8.13 -41.25 4.99
C GLU A 14 7.64 -40.24 6.04
N SER A 15 8.48 -39.24 6.30
CA SER A 15 8.01 -37.95 6.79
C SER A 15 7.10 -37.35 5.73
N SER A 16 5.79 -37.51 5.92
CA SER A 16 4.78 -36.70 5.27
C SER A 16 5.17 -35.22 5.42
N VAL A 17 5.47 -34.59 4.29
CA VAL A 17 5.67 -33.15 4.18
C VAL A 17 4.35 -32.49 4.58
N THR A 18 4.24 -32.09 5.85
CA THR A 18 3.25 -31.12 6.27
C THR A 18 3.72 -29.77 5.72
N SER A 19 3.22 -29.42 4.53
CA SER A 19 3.22 -28.03 4.09
C SER A 19 2.33 -27.26 5.07
N ASN A 20 2.93 -26.75 6.14
CA ASN A 20 2.31 -25.72 6.98
C ASN A 20 2.05 -24.52 6.07
N HIS A 21 0.86 -24.44 5.48
CA HIS A 21 0.31 -23.18 5.02
C HIS A 21 0.15 -22.30 6.26
N HIS A 22 1.20 -21.58 6.63
CA HIS A 22 1.10 -20.54 7.63
C HIS A 22 0.13 -19.51 7.07
N LEU A 23 -1.07 -19.46 7.65
CA LEU A 23 -2.10 -18.52 7.23
C LEU A 23 -1.60 -17.12 7.52
N ASP A 24 -1.41 -16.33 6.47
CA ASP A 24 -1.06 -14.92 6.55
C ASP A 24 -2.18 -14.16 7.28
N GLN A 25 -1.96 -13.90 8.58
CA GLN A 25 -2.95 -13.26 9.44
C GLN A 25 -3.27 -11.84 8.99
N VAL A 26 -2.32 -11.16 8.34
CA VAL A 26 -2.54 -9.81 7.80
C VAL A 26 -3.54 -9.88 6.65
N LYS A 27 -3.40 -10.83 5.73
CA LYS A 27 -4.40 -11.03 4.67
C LYS A 27 -5.76 -11.40 5.21
N VAL A 28 -5.83 -12.20 6.27
CA VAL A 28 -7.10 -12.51 6.96
C VAL A 28 -7.75 -11.24 7.53
N GLU A 29 -6.96 -10.36 8.14
CA GLU A 29 -7.47 -9.08 8.65
C GLU A 29 -7.92 -8.14 7.52
N ILE A 30 -7.15 -8.05 6.44
CA ILE A 30 -7.53 -7.27 5.25
C ILE A 30 -8.83 -7.83 4.65
N ASP A 31 -8.92 -9.15 4.49
CA ASP A 31 -10.10 -9.83 3.94
C ASP A 31 -11.38 -9.49 4.70
N LYS A 32 -11.32 -9.48 6.04
CA LYS A 32 -12.44 -9.06 6.89
C LYS A 32 -12.84 -7.60 6.67
N LYS A 33 -11.90 -6.72 6.31
CA LYS A 33 -12.17 -5.29 6.09
C LYS A 33 -12.71 -5.01 4.70
N ILE A 34 -12.26 -5.76 3.69
CA ILE A 34 -12.65 -5.57 2.29
C ILE A 34 -13.89 -6.38 1.88
N GLU A 35 -14.36 -7.29 2.74
CA GLU A 35 -15.53 -8.12 2.46
C GLU A 35 -16.75 -7.28 2.06
N SER A 36 -17.32 -7.59 0.89
CA SER A 36 -18.46 -6.86 0.30
C SER A 36 -18.22 -5.36 0.08
N LYS A 37 -16.96 -4.90 0.04
CA LYS A 37 -16.59 -3.52 -0.28
C LYS A 37 -16.03 -3.41 -1.70
N PHE A 38 -16.20 -2.23 -2.28
CA PHE A 38 -15.35 -1.73 -3.36
C PHE A 38 -14.22 -0.92 -2.74
N VAL A 39 -12.97 -1.32 -2.99
CA VAL A 39 -11.79 -0.76 -2.34
C VAL A 39 -11.13 0.27 -3.23
N LEU A 40 -10.91 1.48 -2.71
CA LEU A 40 -10.09 2.50 -3.37
C LEU A 40 -8.78 2.63 -2.61
N VAL A 41 -7.69 2.15 -3.21
CA VAL A 41 -6.34 2.34 -2.68
C VAL A 41 -5.79 3.66 -3.20
N PHE A 42 -5.42 4.57 -2.30
CA PHE A 42 -4.76 5.83 -2.62
C PHE A 42 -3.28 5.73 -2.26
N SER A 43 -2.42 5.81 -3.27
CA SER A 43 -0.97 5.87 -3.11
C SER A 43 -0.42 7.13 -3.79
N GLY A 44 0.68 7.67 -3.26
CA GLY A 44 1.27 8.92 -3.74
C GLY A 44 2.33 9.44 -2.78
N PHE A 45 2.67 10.72 -2.89
CA PHE A 45 3.61 11.34 -1.96
C PHE A 45 3.07 11.35 -0.53
N SER A 46 3.90 10.93 0.43
CA SER A 46 3.66 11.06 1.88
C SER A 46 4.49 12.22 2.42
N ALA A 47 5.66 11.96 2.99
CA ALA A 47 6.53 12.97 3.59
C ALA A 47 6.96 14.10 2.64
N MET A 48 6.94 13.87 1.32
CA MET A 48 7.24 14.90 0.30
C MET A 48 6.11 15.93 0.13
N GLY A 49 4.90 15.69 0.66
CA GLY A 49 3.75 16.57 0.47
C GLY A 49 3.38 16.76 -1.00
N TYR A 50 2.60 17.80 -1.29
CA TYR A 50 2.18 18.16 -2.65
C TYR A 50 2.29 19.66 -2.88
N LYS A 51 2.65 20.05 -4.10
CA LYS A 51 2.70 21.45 -4.54
C LYS A 51 1.34 22.15 -4.47
N ASP A 52 0.28 21.42 -4.83
CA ASP A 52 -1.08 21.95 -4.92
C ASP A 52 -2.04 21.03 -4.15
N THR A 53 -2.17 21.31 -2.86
CA THR A 53 -3.02 20.54 -1.94
C THR A 53 -4.50 20.75 -2.21
N GLU A 54 -4.91 21.93 -2.68
CA GLU A 54 -6.30 22.21 -3.05
C GLU A 54 -6.73 21.38 -4.27
N LYS A 55 -5.91 21.34 -5.32
CA LYS A 55 -6.14 20.47 -6.48
C LYS A 55 -6.17 19.00 -6.06
N LEU A 56 -5.26 18.57 -5.19
CA LEU A 56 -5.25 17.19 -4.67
C LEU A 56 -6.58 16.87 -3.98
N HIS A 57 -7.02 17.71 -3.03
CA HIS A 57 -8.26 17.52 -2.30
C HIS A 57 -9.47 17.47 -3.22
N LYS A 58 -9.51 18.35 -4.24
CA LYS A 58 -10.59 18.38 -5.24
C LYS A 58 -10.65 17.07 -6.04
N TYR A 59 -9.51 16.55 -6.48
CA TYR A 59 -9.47 15.30 -7.25
C TYR A 59 -9.81 14.09 -6.38
N ILE A 60 -9.25 13.98 -5.18
CA ILE A 60 -9.60 12.91 -4.22
C ILE A 60 -11.11 12.94 -3.93
N THR A 61 -11.66 14.11 -3.61
CA THR A 61 -13.09 14.27 -3.33
C THR A 61 -13.94 13.85 -4.53
N LYS A 62 -13.54 14.23 -5.75
CA LYS A 62 -14.23 13.83 -6.98
C LYS A 62 -14.22 12.32 -7.16
N GLU A 63 -13.06 11.67 -7.01
CA GLU A 63 -12.91 10.23 -7.16
C GLU A 63 -13.74 9.46 -6.13
N ILE A 64 -13.73 9.89 -4.86
CA ILE A 64 -14.55 9.25 -3.82
C ILE A 64 -16.04 9.43 -4.13
N LYS A 65 -16.49 10.64 -4.48
CA LYS A 65 -17.91 10.90 -4.79
C LYS A 65 -18.41 10.09 -5.98
N GLN A 66 -17.62 9.99 -7.05
CA GLN A 66 -17.97 9.16 -8.20
C GLN A 66 -18.24 7.70 -7.77
N HIS A 67 -17.36 7.13 -6.95
CA HIS A 67 -17.55 5.75 -6.50
C HIS A 67 -18.66 5.63 -5.45
N ILE A 68 -18.98 6.70 -4.70
CA ILE A 68 -20.17 6.73 -3.82
C ILE A 68 -21.42 6.59 -4.67
N ASP A 69 -21.50 7.31 -5.78
CA ASP A 69 -22.64 7.25 -6.71
C ASP A 69 -22.75 5.87 -7.37
N GLU A 70 -21.62 5.24 -7.70
CA GLU A 70 -21.57 3.92 -8.37
C GLU A 70 -21.85 2.73 -7.42
N HIS A 71 -21.33 2.77 -6.19
CA HIS A 71 -21.33 1.60 -5.29
C HIS A 71 -22.15 1.80 -4.01
N GLY A 72 -22.46 3.04 -3.66
CA GLY A 72 -23.03 3.42 -2.37
C GLY A 72 -21.97 3.61 -1.28
N ILE A 73 -22.13 4.65 -0.49
CA ILE A 73 -21.22 5.05 0.60
C ILE A 73 -20.84 3.90 1.56
N HIS A 74 -21.81 3.07 1.94
CA HIS A 74 -21.60 1.97 2.88
C HIS A 74 -20.88 0.77 2.27
N ASN A 75 -20.73 0.72 0.95
CA ASN A 75 -20.02 -0.34 0.25
C ASN A 75 -18.62 0.10 -0.19
N LEU A 76 -18.15 1.28 0.21
CA LEU A 76 -16.80 1.74 -0.09
C LEU A 76 -15.86 1.59 1.10
N LEU A 77 -14.60 1.31 0.77
CA LEU A 77 -13.48 1.37 1.71
C LEU A 77 -12.33 2.14 1.06
N ILE A 78 -11.84 3.15 1.75
CA ILE A 78 -10.63 3.88 1.38
C ILE A 78 -9.43 3.24 2.07
N VAL A 79 -8.38 2.96 1.31
CA VAL A 79 -7.12 2.41 1.81
C VAL A 79 -5.97 3.34 1.45
N ALA A 80 -5.11 3.68 2.41
CA ALA A 80 -3.89 4.45 2.18
C ALA A 80 -2.80 4.08 3.21
N GLY A 81 -1.62 4.72 3.11
CA GLY A 81 -0.63 4.69 4.18
C GLY A 81 -1.17 5.44 5.40
N ALA A 82 -1.20 4.82 6.58
CA ALA A 82 -1.93 5.30 7.77
C ALA A 82 -1.44 6.64 8.39
N THR A 83 -0.51 7.35 7.76
CA THR A 83 0.00 8.66 8.18
C THR A 83 -0.85 9.80 7.62
N PRO A 84 -0.97 10.96 8.29
CA PRO A 84 -1.75 12.09 7.79
C PRO A 84 -1.05 12.87 6.66
N ASP A 85 0.26 12.69 6.49
CA ASP A 85 1.05 13.47 5.53
C ASP A 85 0.73 13.14 4.07
N GLY A 86 0.76 14.17 3.22
CA GLY A 86 0.60 14.05 1.78
C GLY A 86 -0.72 13.37 1.41
N ILE A 87 -0.64 12.19 0.80
CA ILE A 87 -1.81 11.42 0.35
C ILE A 87 -2.71 11.01 1.53
N GLY A 88 -2.19 11.02 2.75
CA GLY A 88 -2.92 10.82 4.00
C GLY A 88 -4.07 11.80 4.24
N CYS A 89 -4.11 12.95 3.55
CA CYS A 89 -5.26 13.85 3.59
C CYS A 89 -6.58 13.18 3.17
N VAL A 90 -6.50 12.06 2.44
CA VAL A 90 -7.66 11.23 2.06
C VAL A 90 -8.50 10.81 3.26
N TYR A 91 -7.92 10.62 4.45
CA TYR A 91 -8.67 10.21 5.64
C TYR A 91 -9.62 11.28 6.15
N ASP A 92 -9.22 12.55 6.10
CA ASP A 92 -10.06 13.67 6.50
C ASP A 92 -11.20 13.86 5.51
N ILE A 93 -10.90 13.73 4.22
CA ILE A 93 -11.89 13.79 3.13
C ILE A 93 -12.89 12.65 3.27
N ALA A 94 -12.42 11.41 3.46
CA ALA A 94 -13.27 10.23 3.62
C ALA A 94 -14.19 10.34 4.84
N LYS A 95 -13.67 10.83 5.97
CA LYS A 95 -14.50 11.09 7.17
C LYS A 95 -15.61 12.09 6.89
N ASN A 96 -15.30 13.21 6.22
CA ASN A 96 -16.30 14.23 5.88
C ASN A 96 -17.37 13.71 4.92
N LEU A 97 -17.02 12.74 4.09
CA LEU A 97 -17.94 12.06 3.17
C LEU A 97 -18.62 10.84 3.78
N GLY A 98 -18.29 10.44 5.02
CA GLY A 98 -18.87 9.29 5.72
C GLY A 98 -18.41 7.91 5.20
N VAL A 99 -17.27 7.84 4.50
CA VAL A 99 -16.73 6.58 3.95
C VAL A 99 -15.78 5.92 4.96
N CYS A 100 -15.81 4.58 5.02
CA CYS A 100 -14.92 3.82 5.89
C CYS A 100 -13.45 3.89 5.43
N THR A 101 -12.52 3.82 6.38
CA THR A 101 -11.08 3.94 6.11
C THR A 101 -10.27 2.81 6.76
N LEU A 102 -9.26 2.33 6.03
CA LEU A 102 -8.25 1.39 6.50
C LEU A 102 -6.86 1.92 6.14
N GLY A 103 -5.98 2.02 7.13
CA GLY A 103 -4.58 2.35 6.93
C GLY A 103 -3.75 1.08 6.98
N ILE A 104 -2.87 0.87 6.00
CA ILE A 104 -1.84 -0.18 6.06
C ILE A 104 -0.50 0.53 6.03
N VAL A 105 0.33 0.32 7.04
CA VAL A 105 1.56 1.10 7.21
C VAL A 105 2.68 0.26 7.80
N SER A 106 3.92 0.64 7.52
CA SER A 106 5.10 0.09 8.21
C SER A 106 5.06 0.39 9.72
N GLN A 107 5.55 -0.54 10.54
CA GLN A 107 5.77 -0.35 11.98
C GLN A 107 6.82 0.74 12.28
N GLN A 108 7.55 1.22 11.28
CA GLN A 108 8.36 2.43 11.38
C GLN A 108 7.52 3.67 11.74
N ALA A 109 6.24 3.71 11.35
CA ALA A 109 5.34 4.79 11.72
C ALA A 109 4.96 4.69 13.20
N PRO A 110 5.33 5.66 14.06
CA PRO A 110 4.94 5.66 15.46
C PRO A 110 3.42 5.72 15.60
N THR A 111 2.85 4.99 16.56
CA THR A 111 1.38 4.95 16.76
C THR A 111 0.77 6.35 17.01
N ASN A 112 1.52 7.26 17.63
CA ASN A 112 1.08 8.64 17.86
C ASN A 112 1.16 9.55 16.60
N SER A 113 1.74 9.06 15.51
CA SER A 113 1.82 9.76 14.21
C SER A 113 0.71 9.36 13.23
N LEU A 114 -0.12 8.37 13.59
CA LEU A 114 -1.16 7.86 12.71
C LEU A 114 -2.28 8.88 12.51
N ALA A 115 -2.89 8.87 11.33
CA ALA A 115 -3.95 9.79 10.96
C ALA A 115 -5.17 9.60 11.88
N LYS A 116 -5.59 10.68 12.54
CA LYS A 116 -6.69 10.67 13.53
C LYS A 116 -8.03 10.18 12.96
N ASN A 117 -8.23 10.37 11.65
CA ASN A 117 -9.46 10.01 10.95
C ASN A 117 -9.35 8.68 10.17
N CYS A 118 -8.25 7.93 10.37
CA CYS A 118 -8.13 6.56 9.91
C CYS A 118 -8.78 5.61 10.94
N GLN A 119 -9.87 4.93 10.57
CA GLN A 119 -10.72 4.17 11.50
C GLN A 119 -10.12 2.83 11.92
N SER A 120 -9.33 2.21 11.04
CA SER A 120 -8.63 0.94 11.32
C SER A 120 -7.23 1.05 10.77
N VAL A 121 -6.24 0.52 11.49
CA VAL A 121 -4.84 0.53 11.06
C VAL A 121 -4.27 -0.86 11.24
N ILE A 122 -3.55 -1.33 10.23
CA ILE A 122 -2.74 -2.55 10.28
C ILE A 122 -1.27 -2.11 10.13
N GLN A 123 -0.45 -2.42 11.13
CA GLN A 123 0.98 -2.11 11.11
C GLN A 123 1.81 -3.35 10.73
N ILE A 124 2.59 -3.24 9.66
CA ILE A 124 3.36 -4.33 9.06
C ILE A 124 4.82 -4.23 9.47
N LYS A 125 5.43 -5.36 9.82
CA LYS A 125 6.88 -5.42 10.07
C LYS A 125 7.63 -5.11 8.79
N ASP A 126 8.67 -4.30 8.92
CA ASP A 126 9.43 -3.76 7.79
C ASP A 126 10.92 -3.78 8.16
N PRO A 127 11.55 -4.97 8.15
CA PRO A 127 12.86 -5.18 8.74
C PRO A 127 14.00 -4.46 8.01
N ASP A 128 13.79 -4.09 6.74
CA ASP A 128 14.76 -3.35 5.92
C ASP A 128 14.54 -1.82 5.95
N ASN A 129 13.55 -1.36 6.71
CA ASN A 129 13.14 0.04 6.80
C ASN A 129 12.78 0.67 5.45
N SER A 130 12.25 -0.12 4.52
CA SER A 130 11.92 0.32 3.16
C SER A 130 10.66 1.19 3.06
N TRP A 131 9.86 1.24 4.12
CA TRP A 131 8.49 1.78 4.17
C TRP A 131 7.47 0.99 3.36
N LYS A 132 7.88 -0.12 2.73
CA LYS A 132 6.97 -1.01 2.03
C LYS A 132 6.22 -1.88 3.02
N VAL A 133 5.01 -2.27 2.65
CA VAL A 133 4.15 -3.16 3.45
C VAL A 133 3.96 -4.47 2.70
N LEU A 134 4.97 -5.35 2.83
CA LEU A 134 5.07 -6.58 2.03
C LEU A 134 4.74 -7.83 2.84
N ASP A 135 4.19 -8.83 2.15
CA ASP A 135 4.12 -10.21 2.66
C ASP A 135 5.47 -10.94 2.51
N ASP A 136 5.56 -12.15 3.06
CA ASP A 136 6.78 -12.98 3.01
C ASP A 136 7.21 -13.36 1.58
N SER A 137 6.31 -13.21 0.60
CA SER A 137 6.57 -13.43 -0.82
C SER A 137 6.94 -12.16 -1.57
N GLY A 138 7.01 -11.01 -0.88
CA GLY A 138 7.33 -9.71 -1.44
C GLY A 138 6.16 -8.99 -2.13
N ASN A 139 4.92 -9.44 -1.95
CA ASN A 139 3.74 -8.75 -2.49
C ASN A 139 3.26 -7.66 -1.54
N SER A 140 2.80 -6.54 -2.09
CA SER A 140 2.24 -5.44 -1.32
C SER A 140 0.85 -5.78 -0.75
N TYR A 141 0.69 -5.56 0.56
CA TYR A 141 -0.62 -5.61 1.23
C TYR A 141 -1.56 -4.48 0.75
N MET A 142 -1.04 -3.35 0.29
CA MET A 142 -1.83 -2.28 -0.32
C MET A 142 -2.46 -2.77 -1.64
N VAL A 143 -1.67 -3.43 -2.47
CA VAL A 143 -2.12 -4.00 -3.75
C VAL A 143 -3.09 -5.15 -3.50
N TYR A 144 -2.79 -6.01 -2.50
CA TYR A 144 -3.69 -7.08 -2.08
C TYR A 144 -5.08 -6.55 -1.68
N ALA A 145 -5.17 -5.42 -0.97
CA ALA A 145 -6.45 -4.84 -0.57
C ALA A 145 -7.36 -4.48 -1.76
N ALA A 146 -6.80 -4.10 -2.92
CA ALA A 146 -7.58 -3.83 -4.14
C ALA A 146 -7.84 -5.08 -5.01
N SER A 147 -7.20 -6.22 -4.72
CA SER A 147 -7.11 -7.36 -5.64
C SER A 147 -8.44 -8.07 -5.93
N LYS A 148 -9.39 -8.05 -4.99
CA LYS A 148 -10.68 -8.74 -5.14
C LYS A 148 -11.74 -7.90 -5.83
N ASN A 149 -11.88 -6.64 -5.43
CA ASN A 149 -12.90 -5.73 -5.95
C ASN A 149 -12.49 -4.28 -5.64
N GLY A 150 -11.59 -3.73 -6.44
CA GLY A 150 -11.07 -2.40 -6.16
C GLY A 150 -10.33 -1.74 -7.31
N CYS A 151 -9.82 -0.56 -6.99
CA CYS A 151 -9.04 0.28 -7.86
C CYS A 151 -7.82 0.81 -7.11
N PHE A 152 -6.68 0.87 -7.81
CA PHE A 152 -5.46 1.49 -7.31
C PHE A 152 -5.26 2.86 -7.96
N LEU A 153 -5.25 3.92 -7.16
CA LEU A 153 -5.13 5.30 -7.61
C LEU A 153 -3.76 5.86 -7.18
N ALA A 154 -2.95 6.25 -8.16
CA ALA A 154 -1.62 6.82 -7.95
C ALA A 154 -1.62 8.33 -8.21
N PHE A 155 -1.35 9.14 -7.19
CA PHE A 155 -1.29 10.61 -7.26
C PHE A 155 0.16 11.08 -7.21
N GLY A 156 0.84 11.10 -8.36
CA GLY A 156 2.30 11.16 -8.37
C GLY A 156 2.87 10.05 -7.49
N GLY A 157 3.96 10.32 -6.79
CA GLY A 157 4.51 9.42 -5.78
C GLY A 157 5.97 9.03 -6.03
N GLY A 158 6.60 8.55 -4.96
CA GLY A 158 7.98 8.07 -4.96
C GLY A 158 8.09 6.60 -5.38
N SER A 159 9.24 5.99 -5.06
CA SER A 159 9.56 4.61 -5.43
C SER A 159 8.58 3.56 -4.85
N VAL A 160 8.06 3.76 -3.64
CA VAL A 160 7.07 2.85 -3.04
C VAL A 160 5.80 2.83 -3.87
N THR A 161 5.21 4.00 -4.16
CA THR A 161 4.03 4.12 -5.02
C THR A 161 4.26 3.53 -6.41
N LEU A 162 5.44 3.75 -7.01
CA LEU A 162 5.79 3.12 -8.28
C LEU A 162 5.77 1.60 -8.18
N SER A 163 6.42 1.02 -7.18
CA SER A 163 6.48 -0.44 -7.03
C SER A 163 5.10 -1.07 -6.82
N GLU A 164 4.23 -0.42 -6.05
CA GLU A 164 2.85 -0.89 -5.83
C GLU A 164 2.00 -0.75 -7.09
N LEU A 165 2.15 0.36 -7.83
CA LEU A 165 1.45 0.57 -9.09
C LEU A 165 1.86 -0.48 -10.14
N GLU A 166 3.15 -0.78 -10.26
CA GLU A 166 3.66 -1.81 -11.17
C GLU A 166 3.15 -3.20 -10.79
N GLU A 167 3.10 -3.51 -9.49
CA GLU A 167 2.50 -4.76 -9.00
C GLU A 167 1.00 -4.82 -9.32
N ALA A 168 0.26 -3.73 -9.11
CA ALA A 168 -1.16 -3.65 -9.45
C ALA A 168 -1.42 -3.86 -10.96
N VAL A 169 -0.58 -3.26 -11.81
CA VAL A 169 -0.58 -3.49 -13.27
C VAL A 169 -0.34 -4.96 -13.57
N GLY A 170 0.70 -5.56 -13.00
CA GLY A 170 1.05 -6.96 -13.22
C GLY A 170 -0.05 -7.94 -12.78
N LYS A 171 -0.87 -7.55 -11.81
CA LYS A 171 -2.01 -8.33 -11.30
C LYS A 171 -3.34 -8.02 -12.01
N GLY A 172 -3.36 -7.12 -13.00
CA GLY A 172 -4.56 -6.75 -13.73
C GLY A 172 -5.60 -6.00 -12.90
N ILE A 173 -5.18 -5.36 -11.80
CA ILE A 173 -6.05 -4.54 -10.96
C ILE A 173 -6.39 -3.26 -11.71
N LYS A 174 -7.63 -2.77 -11.59
CA LYS A 174 -8.03 -1.48 -12.18
C LYS A 174 -7.15 -0.37 -11.60
N ILE A 175 -6.55 0.46 -12.46
CA ILE A 175 -5.71 1.58 -12.02
C ILE A 175 -6.22 2.91 -12.55
N LYS A 176 -5.90 3.99 -11.82
CA LYS A 176 -5.96 5.37 -12.31
C LYS A 176 -4.66 6.08 -11.93
N ILE A 177 -4.02 6.73 -12.89
CA ILE A 177 -2.76 7.42 -12.69
C ILE A 177 -2.98 8.92 -12.87
N PHE A 178 -2.58 9.71 -11.88
CA PHE A 178 -2.56 11.16 -11.90
C PHE A 178 -1.10 11.62 -11.79
N SER A 179 -0.35 11.47 -12.88
CA SER A 179 1.11 11.71 -12.95
C SER A 179 1.51 13.18 -12.79
N ASP A 180 0.60 14.11 -13.10
CA ASP A 180 0.85 15.56 -13.03
C ASP A 180 0.94 16.13 -11.60
N PHE A 181 0.67 15.33 -10.58
CA PHE A 181 0.86 15.76 -9.20
C PHE A 181 2.35 15.77 -8.85
N LEU A 182 2.81 16.94 -8.40
CA LEU A 182 4.19 17.18 -7.98
C LEU A 182 4.28 17.33 -6.45
N PRO A 183 5.43 16.97 -5.85
CA PRO A 183 5.65 17.13 -4.42
C PRO A 183 5.77 18.61 -4.03
N ASP A 184 5.79 18.89 -2.73
CA ASP A 184 6.08 20.24 -2.22
C ASP A 184 7.40 20.77 -2.83
N PRO A 185 7.42 21.99 -3.41
CA PRO A 185 8.60 22.53 -4.09
C PRO A 185 9.83 22.65 -3.19
N ASN A 186 9.68 23.04 -1.92
CA ASN A 186 10.81 23.19 -1.02
C ASN A 186 11.42 21.82 -0.67
N LYS A 187 10.57 20.81 -0.46
CA LYS A 187 11.03 19.43 -0.24
C LYS A 187 11.67 18.85 -1.49
N LEU A 188 11.13 19.15 -2.67
CA LEU A 188 11.70 18.78 -3.95
C LEU A 188 13.11 19.37 -4.13
N ASP A 189 13.25 20.69 -3.99
CA ASP A 189 14.52 21.39 -4.11
C ASP A 189 15.54 20.87 -3.09
N GLY A 190 15.10 20.59 -1.86
CA GLY A 190 15.93 19.98 -0.84
C GLY A 190 16.48 18.60 -1.23
N LYS A 191 15.69 17.77 -1.93
CA LYS A 191 16.15 16.48 -2.46
C LYS A 191 17.06 16.63 -3.67
N LEU A 192 16.76 17.56 -4.58
CA LEU A 192 17.62 17.86 -5.72
C LEU A 192 18.99 18.38 -5.26
N ALA A 193 19.04 19.24 -4.25
CA ALA A 193 20.28 19.71 -3.64
C ALA A 193 21.10 18.60 -2.95
N GLN A 194 20.46 17.48 -2.59
CA GLN A 194 21.12 16.27 -2.09
C GLN A 194 21.62 15.37 -3.24
N GLY A 195 21.56 15.82 -4.49
CA GLY A 195 22.02 15.09 -5.67
C GLY A 195 21.04 14.05 -6.19
N LYS A 196 19.80 14.00 -5.65
CA LYS A 196 18.74 13.15 -6.19
C LYS A 196 18.23 13.70 -7.52
N THR A 197 17.86 12.82 -8.42
CA THR A 197 17.28 13.18 -9.72
C THR A 197 15.75 13.29 -9.64
N MET A 198 15.14 14.02 -10.60
CA MET A 198 13.68 14.04 -10.75
C MET A 198 13.09 12.64 -10.92
N ALA A 199 13.78 11.74 -11.64
CA ALA A 199 13.34 10.36 -11.84
C ALA A 199 13.30 9.55 -10.54
N GLU A 200 14.25 9.76 -9.63
CA GLU A 200 14.25 9.11 -8.32
C GLU A 200 13.17 9.67 -7.38
N ILE A 201 12.90 10.98 -7.46
CA ILE A 201 11.97 11.66 -6.55
C ILE A 201 10.52 11.51 -7.03
N CYS A 202 10.28 11.68 -8.33
CA CYS A 202 8.97 11.67 -8.99
C CYS A 202 8.92 10.60 -10.11
N PRO A 203 9.17 9.31 -9.79
CA PRO A 203 9.19 8.25 -10.80
C PRO A 203 7.84 8.07 -11.51
N ILE A 204 6.72 8.30 -10.81
CA ILE A 204 5.39 8.19 -11.41
C ILE A 204 5.21 9.23 -12.52
N GLN A 205 5.61 10.48 -12.29
CA GLN A 205 5.60 11.51 -13.32
C GLN A 205 6.53 11.11 -14.48
N THR A 206 7.77 10.74 -14.17
CA THR A 206 8.79 10.45 -15.18
C THR A 206 8.40 9.28 -16.08
N LYS A 207 7.73 8.26 -15.54
CA LYS A 207 7.36 7.05 -16.27
C LYS A 207 6.00 7.16 -16.99
N TYR A 208 5.06 7.91 -16.43
CA TYR A 208 3.66 7.94 -16.90
C TYR A 208 3.19 9.31 -17.39
N THR A 209 4.11 10.25 -17.57
CA THR A 209 3.90 11.41 -18.45
C THR A 209 4.54 11.05 -19.79
N GLU A 210 3.72 10.73 -20.79
CA GLU A 210 4.20 10.71 -22.18
C GLU A 210 4.66 12.13 -22.53
N GLU A 211 5.82 12.28 -23.19
CA GLU A 211 6.11 13.50 -23.95
C GLU A 211 4.95 13.69 -24.93
N VAL A 212 4.08 14.66 -24.66
CA VAL A 212 3.02 15.09 -25.58
C VAL A 212 3.66 15.72 -26.82
#